data_AF-A0A1V5IKX0-F1
#
_entry.id   AF-A0A1V5IKX0-F1
#
_cell.length_a   1.000
_cell.length_b   1.000
_cell.length_c   1.000
_cell.angle_alpha   90.00
_cell.angle_beta   90.00
_cell.angle_gamma   90.00
#
_symmetry.space_group_name_H-M   'P 1'
#
loop_
_entity.id
_entity.type
_entity.pdbx_description
1 polymer ?
#
loop_
_entity_poly.entity_id
_entity_poly.type
_entity_poly.pdbx_seq_one_letter_code
_entity_poly.pdbx_strand_id
1 'polypeptide(L)'
;MAVLTNGSLFWRSDVRDDLLRADLVLPTLSSVSEETFSKIQRPAPGIHVAQVVKGLIQFRKEYAGEIWLEVFIIPGINTSLRELEGLRAAIEQIAPDRVQVNTLDRPGTEHWVRPASPAELERIRSALGISGLIPVEPIGYELTAGAPMTPEWTDAVALVRELIRRRPCTLDDIAIATGLSRREILKILREIQISSGIQESTEERGIFFFCPE
;
A
#
# COMPACT_ATOMS: atom_id res chain seq x y z
N MET A 1 -17.17 2.42 4.86
CA MET A 1 -16.29 3.03 3.85
C MET A 1 -14.93 3.30 4.47
N ALA A 2 -13.87 2.76 3.86
CA ALA A 2 -12.48 3.00 4.25
C ALA A 2 -11.80 3.93 3.24
N VAL A 3 -10.90 4.80 3.71
CA VAL A 3 -10.12 5.71 2.86
C VAL A 3 -8.63 5.43 3.04
N LEU A 4 -7.97 5.02 1.97
CA LEU A 4 -6.51 4.91 1.89
C LEU A 4 -5.95 6.25 1.40
N THR A 5 -4.96 6.79 2.09
CA THR A 5 -4.43 8.13 1.79
C THR A 5 -2.97 8.28 2.16
N ASN A 6 -2.22 9.10 1.42
CA ASN A 6 -0.85 9.47 1.78
C ASN A 6 -0.79 10.55 2.88
N GLY A 7 -1.95 11.03 3.37
CA GLY A 7 -2.04 12.00 4.46
C GLY A 7 -1.53 13.41 4.16
N SER A 8 -1.08 13.68 2.92
CA SER A 8 -0.24 14.85 2.60
C SER A 8 -0.94 16.20 2.81
N LEU A 9 -2.27 16.22 2.77
CA LEU A 9 -3.07 17.45 2.86
C LEU A 9 -3.84 17.59 4.18
N PHE A 10 -3.56 16.77 5.19
CA PHE A 10 -4.27 16.81 6.46
C PHE A 10 -4.06 18.12 7.25
N TRP A 11 -3.10 18.95 6.84
CA TRP A 11 -2.94 20.30 7.38
C TRP A 11 -4.10 21.25 6.99
N ARG A 12 -4.83 20.95 5.92
CA ARG A 12 -6.03 21.69 5.54
C ARG A 12 -7.26 21.14 6.26
N SER A 13 -8.08 22.02 6.84
CA SER A 13 -9.29 21.61 7.57
C SER A 13 -10.36 21.02 6.66
N ASP A 14 -10.55 21.57 5.46
CA ASP A 14 -11.54 21.09 4.50
C ASP A 14 -11.32 19.62 4.11
N VAL A 15 -10.06 19.23 3.89
CA VAL A 15 -9.69 17.82 3.63
C VAL A 15 -9.99 16.93 4.84
N ARG A 16 -9.79 17.43 6.07
CA ARG A 16 -10.12 16.66 7.28
C ARG A 16 -11.62 16.50 7.45
N ASP A 17 -12.38 17.56 7.21
CA ASP A 17 -13.85 17.58 7.29
C ASP A 17 -14.48 16.55 6.34
N ASP A 18 -13.98 16.44 5.11
CA ASP A 18 -14.43 15.45 4.13
C ASP A 18 -14.24 14.00 4.60
N LEU A 19 -13.23 13.75 5.45
CA LEU A 19 -12.89 12.42 5.95
C LEU A 19 -13.62 12.05 7.24
N LEU A 20 -14.30 12.99 7.91
CA LEU A 20 -14.96 12.74 9.21
C LEU A 20 -16.06 11.67 9.16
N ARG A 21 -16.61 11.39 7.97
CA ARG A 21 -17.67 10.39 7.77
C ARG A 21 -17.14 9.02 7.34
N ALA A 22 -15.84 8.85 7.18
CA ALA A 22 -15.26 7.53 6.93
C ALA A 22 -15.37 6.66 8.20
N ASP A 23 -15.49 5.35 8.02
CA ASP A 23 -15.45 4.41 9.15
C ASP A 23 -14.00 4.11 9.54
N LEU A 24 -13.10 4.12 8.55
CA LEU A 24 -11.68 3.83 8.68
C LEU A 24 -10.86 4.74 7.75
N VAL A 25 -9.79 5.32 8.27
CA VAL A 25 -8.80 6.06 7.48
C VAL A 25 -7.43 5.43 7.66
N LEU A 26 -6.75 5.15 6.54
CA LEU A 26 -5.43 4.54 6.52
C LEU A 26 -4.41 5.53 5.94
N PRO A 27 -3.85 6.44 6.77
CA PRO A 27 -2.82 7.37 6.33
C PRO A 27 -1.44 6.69 6.32
N THR A 28 -0.59 7.03 5.34
CA THR A 28 0.82 6.58 5.31
C THR A 28 1.77 7.61 5.92
N LEU A 29 2.64 7.18 6.85
CA LEU A 29 3.76 7.97 7.39
C LEU A 29 5.00 7.08 7.58
N SER A 30 5.94 7.16 6.64
CA SER A 30 7.13 6.29 6.62
C SER A 30 8.41 6.93 7.14
N SER A 31 8.41 8.24 7.41
CA SER A 31 9.52 8.94 8.06
C SER A 31 9.02 10.28 8.61
N VAL A 32 9.75 10.82 9.59
CA VAL A 32 9.59 12.19 10.10
C VAL A 32 10.79 13.10 9.74
N SER A 33 11.79 12.55 9.05
CA SER A 33 12.91 13.30 8.48
C SER A 33 12.49 13.85 7.12
N GLU A 34 12.69 15.14 6.89
CA GLU A 34 12.32 15.78 5.61
C GLU A 34 13.06 15.16 4.41
N GLU A 35 14.34 14.80 4.59
CA GLU A 35 15.16 14.16 3.57
C GLU A 35 14.60 12.79 3.18
N THR A 36 14.36 11.94 4.18
CA THR A 36 13.85 10.57 3.99
C THR A 36 12.41 10.59 3.47
N PHE A 37 11.56 11.49 4.00
CA PHE A 37 10.21 11.71 3.50
C PHE A 37 10.22 12.11 2.03
N SER A 38 11.07 13.08 1.64
CA SER A 38 11.18 13.52 0.24
C SER A 38 11.67 12.39 -0.66
N LYS A 39 12.61 11.58 -0.19
CA LYS A 39 13.15 10.43 -0.93
C LYS A 39 12.10 9.34 -1.19
N ILE A 40 11.28 9.03 -0.18
CA ILE A 40 10.27 7.96 -0.24
C ILE A 40 8.99 8.45 -0.92
N GLN A 41 8.40 9.53 -0.42
CA GLN A 41 7.06 9.98 -0.81
C GLN A 41 7.05 10.91 -2.02
N ARG A 42 8.21 11.51 -2.38
CA ARG A 42 8.36 12.44 -3.52
C ARG A 42 7.20 13.45 -3.58
N PRO A 43 6.97 14.20 -2.49
CA PRO A 43 5.80 15.03 -2.35
C PRO A 43 5.79 16.17 -3.38
N ALA A 44 4.60 16.68 -3.71
CA ALA A 44 4.48 17.91 -4.50
C ALA A 44 5.14 19.11 -3.77
N PRO A 45 5.62 20.13 -4.49
CA PRO A 45 6.23 21.30 -3.88
C PRO A 45 5.36 21.95 -2.80
N GLY A 46 5.98 22.30 -1.66
CA GLY A 46 5.31 22.95 -0.53
C GLY A 46 4.64 22.00 0.47
N ILE A 47 4.79 20.69 0.32
CA ILE A 47 4.36 19.69 1.30
C ILE A 47 5.57 19.23 2.11
N HIS A 48 5.55 19.54 3.41
CA HIS A 48 6.61 19.17 4.35
C HIS A 48 6.13 18.12 5.35
N VAL A 49 7.02 17.22 5.77
CA VAL A 49 6.66 16.13 6.69
C VAL A 49 6.11 16.64 8.01
N ALA A 50 6.65 17.76 8.49
CA ALA A 50 6.17 18.41 9.72
C ALA A 50 4.71 18.87 9.61
N GLN A 51 4.25 19.29 8.42
CA GLN A 51 2.85 19.65 8.19
C GLN A 51 1.97 18.40 8.16
N VAL A 52 2.44 17.32 7.55
CA VAL A 52 1.73 16.02 7.52
C VAL A 52 1.51 15.50 8.93
N VAL A 53 2.56 15.45 9.75
CA VAL A 53 2.47 14.99 11.15
C VAL A 53 1.53 15.87 11.97
N LYS A 54 1.65 17.20 11.86
CA LYS A 54 0.74 18.13 12.56
C LYS A 54 -0.72 17.95 12.12
N GLY A 55 -0.94 17.75 10.81
CA GLY A 55 -2.26 17.49 10.25
C GLY A 55 -2.87 16.20 10.79
N LEU A 56 -2.09 15.12 10.88
CA LEU A 56 -2.54 13.85 11.45
C LEU A 56 -2.88 13.95 12.95
N ILE A 57 -2.06 14.64 13.73
CA ILE A 57 -2.33 14.92 15.15
C ILE A 57 -3.64 15.70 15.30
N GLN A 58 -3.87 16.70 14.44
CA GLN A 58 -5.11 17.47 14.48
C GLN A 58 -6.32 16.64 14.04
N PHE A 59 -6.16 15.83 12.99
CA PHE A 59 -7.20 14.93 12.50
C PHE A 59 -7.66 13.94 13.57
N ARG A 60 -6.74 13.32 14.31
CA ARG A 60 -7.11 12.41 15.42
C ARG A 60 -8.06 13.06 16.43
N LYS A 61 -7.90 14.36 16.73
CA LYS A 61 -8.75 15.07 17.69
C LYS A 61 -10.17 15.29 17.19
N GLU A 62 -10.34 15.37 15.88
CA GLU A 62 -11.61 15.67 15.20
C GLU A 62 -12.32 14.38 14.76
N TYR A 63 -11.56 13.35 14.40
CA TYR A 63 -12.05 12.11 13.83
C TYR A 63 -12.31 11.05 14.92
N ALA A 64 -13.53 10.51 14.93
CA ALA A 64 -13.97 9.52 15.90
C ALA A 64 -13.85 8.06 15.41
N GLY A 65 -13.60 7.84 14.12
CA GLY A 65 -13.42 6.50 13.55
C GLY A 65 -12.03 5.92 13.81
N GLU A 66 -11.75 4.78 13.17
CA GLU A 66 -10.46 4.10 13.30
C GLU A 66 -9.40 4.70 12.37
N ILE A 67 -8.19 4.89 12.90
CA ILE A 67 -6.99 5.27 12.15
C ILE A 67 -6.02 4.09 12.16
N TRP A 68 -5.74 3.53 10.98
CA TRP A 68 -4.69 2.53 10.81
C TRP A 68 -3.52 3.17 10.10
N LEU A 69 -2.49 3.56 10.84
CA LEU A 69 -1.32 4.24 10.29
C LEU A 69 -0.41 3.23 9.57
N GLU A 70 -0.15 3.46 8.29
CA GLU A 70 0.77 2.65 7.51
C GLU A 70 2.20 3.21 7.58
N VAL A 71 3.17 2.35 7.91
CA VAL A 71 4.60 2.65 7.92
C VAL A 71 5.28 1.73 6.92
N PHE A 72 5.66 2.26 5.76
CA PHE A 72 6.35 1.49 4.72
C PHE A 72 7.86 1.51 4.94
N ILE A 73 8.45 0.33 5.16
CA ILE A 73 9.85 0.14 5.51
C ILE A 73 10.68 -0.17 4.26
N ILE A 74 11.75 0.61 4.12
CA ILE A 74 12.81 0.41 3.13
C ILE A 74 14.14 0.26 3.89
N PRO A 75 14.73 -0.95 3.94
CA PRO A 75 15.98 -1.23 4.64
C PRO A 75 17.08 -0.23 4.29
N GLY A 76 17.77 0.28 5.30
CA GLY A 76 18.87 1.23 5.16
C GLY A 76 18.44 2.67 4.83
N ILE A 77 17.15 2.93 4.61
CA ILE A 77 16.62 4.28 4.35
C ILE A 77 15.91 4.83 5.59
N ASN A 78 14.89 4.13 6.08
CA ASN A 78 14.10 4.57 7.25
C ASN A 78 14.19 3.58 8.43
N THR A 79 15.28 2.82 8.52
CA THR A 79 15.45 1.76 9.55
C THR A 79 16.54 2.06 10.58
N SER A 80 17.15 3.26 10.51
CA SER A 80 18.11 3.74 11.52
C SER A 80 17.42 4.01 12.86
N LEU A 81 18.17 3.94 13.96
CA LEU A 81 17.62 4.19 15.29
C LEU A 81 16.95 5.57 15.38
N ARG A 82 17.60 6.62 14.85
CA ARG A 82 17.08 7.99 14.82
C ARG A 82 15.74 8.11 14.07
N GLU A 83 15.61 7.41 12.94
CA GLU A 83 14.35 7.38 12.17
C GLU A 83 13.23 6.72 12.98
N LEU A 84 13.54 5.57 13.59
CA LEU A 84 12.57 4.80 14.38
C LEU A 84 12.14 5.53 15.65
N GLU A 85 13.06 6.20 16.34
CA GLU A 85 12.74 7.05 17.50
C GLU A 85 11.83 8.22 17.10
N GLY A 86 12.12 8.88 15.99
CA GLY A 86 11.30 9.96 15.48
C GLY A 86 9.89 9.49 15.06
N LEU A 87 9.82 8.35 14.36
CA LEU A 87 8.55 7.73 13.99
C LEU A 87 7.74 7.34 15.23
N ARG A 88 8.38 6.70 16.22
CA ARG A 88 7.73 6.33 17.48
C ARG A 88 7.13 7.56 18.18
N ALA A 89 7.90 8.63 18.32
CA ALA A 89 7.43 9.86 18.95
C ALA A 89 6.25 10.51 18.18
N ALA A 90 6.23 10.40 16.84
CA ALA A 90 5.10 10.87 16.04
C ALA A 90 3.88 9.95 16.18
N ILE A 91 4.07 8.63 16.18
CA ILE A 91 3.00 7.64 16.39
C ILE A 91 2.32 7.86 17.74
N GLU A 92 3.10 8.07 18.82
CA GLU A 92 2.58 8.34 20.16
C GLU A 92 1.72 9.62 20.20
N GLN A 93 2.10 10.66 19.44
CA GLN A 93 1.32 11.91 19.35
C GLN A 93 0.07 11.80 18.46
N ILE A 94 0.18 11.04 17.36
CA ILE A 94 -0.95 10.80 16.45
C ILE A 94 -1.99 9.88 17.11
N ALA A 95 -1.55 8.98 17.99
CA ALA A 95 -2.38 8.00 18.67
C ALA A 95 -3.32 7.23 17.71
N PRO A 96 -2.79 6.55 16.67
CA PRO A 96 -3.62 5.74 15.80
C PRO A 96 -4.12 4.49 16.54
N ASP A 97 -5.24 3.93 16.09
CA ASP A 97 -5.81 2.71 16.64
C ASP A 97 -4.96 1.48 16.29
N ARG A 98 -4.32 1.50 15.12
CA ARG A 98 -3.38 0.46 14.67
C ARG A 98 -2.20 1.06 13.91
N VAL A 99 -1.07 0.36 13.95
CA VAL A 99 0.09 0.67 13.11
C VAL A 99 0.43 -0.56 12.26
N GLN A 100 0.42 -0.39 10.94
CA GLN A 100 0.73 -1.43 9.96
C GLN A 100 2.13 -1.20 9.43
N VAL A 101 3.05 -2.12 9.74
CA VAL A 101 4.43 -2.07 9.26
C VAL A 101 4.55 -2.94 8.02
N ASN A 102 4.78 -2.30 6.88
CA ASN A 102 4.74 -2.90 5.54
C ASN A 102 6.12 -2.82 4.91
N THR A 103 6.41 -3.68 3.93
CA THR A 103 7.61 -3.56 3.09
C THR A 103 7.26 -3.99 1.67
N LEU A 104 8.23 -3.88 0.75
CA LEU A 104 8.01 -4.23 -0.65
C LEU A 104 7.61 -5.71 -0.76
N ASP A 105 6.42 -6.00 -1.28
CA ASP A 105 5.85 -7.35 -1.37
C ASP A 105 5.74 -7.88 -2.80
N ARG A 106 6.09 -7.04 -3.77
CA ARG A 106 6.03 -7.29 -5.22
C ARG A 106 7.13 -6.49 -5.92
N PRO A 107 7.43 -6.76 -7.20
CA PRO A 107 8.37 -5.93 -7.95
C PRO A 107 7.96 -4.45 -7.85
N GLY A 108 8.86 -3.62 -7.33
CA GLY A 108 8.64 -2.19 -7.18
C GLY A 108 8.98 -1.44 -8.47
N THR A 109 8.41 -0.25 -8.64
CA THR A 109 8.78 0.69 -9.71
C THR A 109 10.28 1.04 -9.68
N GLU A 110 10.86 1.07 -8.48
CA GLU A 110 12.21 1.53 -8.24
C GLU A 110 13.13 0.35 -7.89
N HIS A 111 14.11 0.06 -8.73
CA HIS A 111 15.02 -1.09 -8.55
C HIS A 111 15.88 -1.04 -7.28
N TRP A 112 16.05 0.15 -6.69
CA TRP A 112 16.80 0.34 -5.45
C TRP A 112 15.97 0.03 -4.20
N VAL A 113 14.64 -0.07 -4.31
CA VAL A 113 13.78 -0.45 -3.18
C VAL A 113 13.82 -1.96 -3.03
N ARG A 114 14.10 -2.42 -1.82
CA ARG A 114 14.22 -3.84 -1.49
C ARG A 114 13.29 -4.20 -0.33
N PRO A 115 12.79 -5.45 -0.27
CA PRO A 115 12.00 -5.93 0.85
C PRO A 115 12.86 -5.98 2.12
N ALA A 116 12.26 -5.63 3.25
CA ALA A 116 12.82 -5.90 4.57
C ALA A 116 12.67 -7.39 4.91
N SER A 117 13.69 -7.97 5.55
CA SER A 117 13.59 -9.34 6.04
C SER A 117 12.59 -9.44 7.20
N PRO A 118 11.99 -10.63 7.45
CA PRO A 118 11.13 -10.83 8.61
C PRO A 118 11.79 -10.44 9.94
N ALA A 119 13.07 -10.73 10.11
CA ALA A 119 13.83 -10.36 11.31
C ALA A 119 14.00 -8.83 11.45
N GLU A 120 14.19 -8.12 10.33
CA GLU A 120 14.28 -6.65 10.36
C GLU A 120 12.92 -6.01 10.67
N LEU A 121 11.83 -6.55 10.11
CA LEU A 121 10.47 -6.10 10.43
C LEU A 121 10.15 -6.29 11.91
N GLU A 122 10.53 -7.41 12.51
CA GLU A 122 10.33 -7.66 13.94
C GLU A 122 11.13 -6.68 14.81
N ARG A 123 12.39 -6.42 14.45
CA ARG A 123 13.22 -5.40 15.12
C ARG A 123 12.55 -4.02 15.07
N ILE A 124 12.01 -3.65 13.92
CA ILE A 124 11.36 -2.35 13.71
C ILE A 124 10.07 -2.25 14.52
N ARG A 125 9.23 -3.30 14.52
CA ARG A 125 8.01 -3.35 15.33
C ARG A 125 8.31 -3.16 16.81
N SER A 126 9.32 -3.86 17.31
CA SER A 126 9.82 -3.71 18.69
C SER A 126 10.29 -2.29 18.99
N ALA A 127 11.08 -1.69 18.10
CA ALA A 127 11.58 -0.32 18.26
C ALA A 127 10.44 0.73 18.28
N LEU A 128 9.41 0.53 17.46
CA LEU A 128 8.22 1.39 17.42
C LEU A 128 7.24 1.13 18.58
N GLY A 129 7.49 0.14 19.43
CA GLY A 129 6.61 -0.22 20.55
C GLY A 129 5.29 -0.85 20.10
N ILE A 130 5.23 -1.42 18.90
CA ILE A 130 4.03 -2.02 18.34
C ILE A 130 3.96 -3.47 18.82
N SER A 131 2.93 -3.81 19.58
CA SER A 131 2.67 -5.19 20.00
C SER A 131 1.73 -5.89 19.00
N GLY A 132 2.10 -7.10 18.58
CA GLY A 132 1.30 -7.94 17.68
C GLY A 132 1.79 -7.93 16.22
N LEU A 133 2.05 -9.13 15.70
CA LEU A 133 2.10 -9.38 14.27
C LEU A 133 0.68 -9.23 13.73
N ILE A 134 0.40 -8.11 13.07
CA ILE A 134 -0.61 -8.11 12.02
C ILE A 134 0.20 -7.96 10.72
N PRO A 135 0.53 -9.08 10.04
CA PRO A 135 0.88 -9.03 8.63
C PRO A 135 -0.23 -8.26 7.92
N VAL A 136 0.10 -7.45 6.92
CA VAL A 136 -0.92 -6.96 6.01
C VAL A 136 -1.55 -8.20 5.38
N GLU A 137 -2.73 -8.57 5.84
CA GLU A 137 -3.51 -9.56 5.12
C GLU A 137 -3.82 -8.94 3.76
N PRO A 138 -3.52 -9.64 2.65
CA PRO A 138 -4.08 -9.27 1.37
C PRO A 138 -5.58 -9.10 1.58
N ILE A 139 -6.11 -7.90 1.34
CA ILE A 139 -7.54 -7.65 1.50
C ILE A 139 -8.25 -8.63 0.56
N GLY A 140 -8.79 -9.70 1.15
CA GLY A 140 -9.66 -10.65 0.50
C GLY A 140 -10.99 -9.97 0.29
N TYR A 141 -11.32 -9.69 -0.95
CA TYR A 141 -12.69 -9.38 -1.36
C TYR A 141 -13.49 -10.69 -1.21
N GLU A 142 -14.64 -10.61 -0.54
CA GLU A 142 -15.50 -11.78 -0.34
C GLU A 142 -16.03 -12.27 -1.70
N LEU A 143 -15.92 -13.58 -1.91
CA LEU A 143 -16.34 -14.28 -3.11
C LEU A 143 -17.87 -14.20 -3.27
N THR A 144 -18.35 -13.57 -4.34
CA THR A 144 -19.69 -13.81 -4.86
C THR A 144 -19.62 -14.67 -6.11
N ALA A 145 -20.32 -15.80 -6.10
CA ALA A 145 -20.40 -16.74 -7.21
C ALA A 145 -21.46 -16.33 -8.26
N GLY A 146 -21.10 -16.46 -9.55
CA GLY A 146 -22.01 -16.51 -10.71
C GLY A 146 -21.70 -15.44 -11.78
N ALA A 147 -21.88 -15.62 -13.09
CA ALA A 147 -22.30 -16.71 -14.00
C ALA A 147 -21.78 -16.32 -15.44
N PRO A 148 -22.18 -16.93 -16.60
CA PRO A 148 -21.27 -17.19 -17.73
C PRO A 148 -21.25 -16.21 -18.94
N MET A 149 -20.06 -16.20 -19.59
CA MET A 149 -19.62 -15.70 -20.92
C MET A 149 -20.62 -15.08 -21.93
N THR A 150 -20.47 -13.78 -22.24
CA THR A 150 -20.50 -13.03 -23.55
C THR A 150 -20.27 -11.51 -23.29
N PRO A 151 -19.87 -10.62 -24.26
CA PRO A 151 -19.04 -9.37 -24.13
C PRO A 151 -18.00 -9.20 -23.00
N GLU A 152 -18.27 -9.81 -21.86
CA GLU A 152 -17.49 -10.04 -20.65
C GLU A 152 -16.06 -10.51 -20.90
N TRP A 153 -15.76 -11.16 -22.03
CA TRP A 153 -14.36 -11.55 -22.30
C TRP A 153 -13.49 -10.33 -22.59
N THR A 154 -13.99 -9.38 -23.39
CA THR A 154 -13.26 -8.14 -23.69
C THR A 154 -13.12 -7.28 -22.43
N ASP A 155 -14.18 -7.23 -21.61
CA ASP A 155 -14.15 -6.51 -20.33
C ASP A 155 -13.23 -7.20 -19.30
N ALA A 156 -13.21 -8.53 -19.24
CA ALA A 156 -12.29 -9.29 -18.40
C ALA A 156 -10.83 -9.11 -18.85
N VAL A 157 -10.57 -9.12 -20.17
CA VAL A 157 -9.25 -8.82 -20.74
C VAL A 157 -8.84 -7.40 -20.38
N ALA A 158 -9.73 -6.42 -20.52
CA ALA A 158 -9.47 -5.02 -20.15
C ALA A 158 -9.21 -4.86 -18.65
N LEU A 159 -9.98 -5.56 -17.80
CA LEU A 159 -9.83 -5.55 -16.35
C LEU A 159 -8.47 -6.14 -15.92
N VAL A 160 -8.13 -7.33 -16.41
CA VAL A 160 -6.83 -7.97 -16.11
C VAL A 160 -5.69 -7.10 -16.62
N ARG A 161 -5.82 -6.55 -17.84
CA ARG A 161 -4.83 -5.64 -18.43
C ARG A 161 -4.63 -4.39 -17.57
N GLU A 162 -5.71 -3.75 -17.12
CA GLU A 162 -5.60 -2.56 -16.28
C GLU A 162 -5.01 -2.90 -14.90
N LEU A 163 -5.31 -4.08 -14.34
CA LEU A 163 -4.70 -4.55 -13.09
C LEU A 163 -3.18 -4.69 -13.23
N ILE A 164 -2.71 -5.45 -14.22
CA ILE A 164 -1.27 -5.70 -14.43
C ILE A 164 -0.50 -4.47 -14.94
N ARG A 165 -1.20 -3.50 -15.54
CA ARG A 165 -0.65 -2.20 -15.92
C ARG A 165 -0.47 -1.27 -14.72
N ARG A 166 -1.40 -1.32 -13.76
CA ARG A 166 -1.33 -0.50 -12.53
C ARG A 166 -0.30 -1.02 -11.54
N ARG A 167 -0.11 -2.35 -11.46
CA ARG A 167 0.92 -2.97 -10.62
C ARG A 167 1.22 -4.40 -11.08
N PRO A 168 2.44 -4.91 -10.81
CA PRO A 168 2.70 -6.33 -10.94
C PRO A 168 1.74 -7.14 -10.07
N CYS A 169 1.16 -8.20 -10.63
CA CYS A 169 0.22 -9.09 -9.92
C CYS A 169 0.59 -10.56 -10.15
N THR A 170 0.47 -11.38 -9.11
CA THR A 170 0.47 -12.83 -9.27
C THR A 170 -0.84 -13.33 -9.86
N LEU A 171 -0.86 -14.58 -10.31
CA LEU A 171 -2.10 -15.23 -10.76
C LEU A 171 -3.17 -15.24 -9.64
N ASP A 172 -2.75 -15.43 -8.39
CA ASP A 172 -3.64 -15.36 -7.23
C ASP A 172 -4.16 -13.95 -7.01
N ASP A 173 -3.32 -12.91 -7.12
CA ASP A 173 -3.78 -11.52 -7.00
C ASP A 173 -4.82 -11.15 -8.07
N ILE A 174 -4.69 -11.69 -9.30
CA ILE A 174 -5.65 -11.47 -10.39
C ILE A 174 -6.94 -12.24 -10.13
N ALA A 175 -6.86 -13.52 -9.74
CA ALA A 175 -8.03 -14.32 -9.36
C ALA A 175 -8.78 -13.66 -8.23
N ILE A 176 -8.02 -13.08 -7.29
CA ILE A 176 -8.50 -12.24 -6.23
C ILE A 176 -9.25 -11.02 -6.84
N ALA A 177 -8.55 -10.07 -7.45
CA ALA A 177 -9.20 -8.84 -7.90
C ALA A 177 -10.36 -9.00 -8.92
N THR A 178 -10.43 -10.09 -9.67
CA THR A 178 -11.39 -10.29 -10.78
C THR A 178 -12.47 -11.35 -10.53
N GLY A 179 -12.27 -12.25 -9.57
CA GLY A 179 -13.16 -13.42 -9.37
C GLY A 179 -13.05 -14.50 -10.46
N LEU A 180 -12.15 -14.35 -11.43
CA LEU A 180 -11.96 -15.30 -12.53
C LEU A 180 -11.23 -16.56 -12.08
N SER A 181 -11.51 -17.68 -12.75
CA SER A 181 -10.74 -18.90 -12.51
C SER A 181 -9.31 -18.76 -13.03
N ARG A 182 -8.38 -19.48 -12.40
CA ARG A 182 -6.98 -19.60 -12.87
C ARG A 182 -6.89 -19.92 -14.37
N ARG A 183 -7.79 -20.78 -14.87
CA ARG A 183 -7.82 -21.20 -16.28
C ARG A 183 -8.20 -20.06 -17.22
N GLU A 184 -9.16 -19.22 -16.83
CA GLU A 184 -9.57 -18.05 -17.60
C GLU A 184 -8.45 -17.00 -17.62
N ILE A 185 -7.85 -16.73 -16.45
CA ILE A 185 -6.74 -15.79 -16.33
C ILE A 185 -5.56 -16.18 -17.21
N LEU A 186 -5.18 -17.47 -17.23
CA LEU A 186 -4.09 -17.95 -18.09
C LEU A 186 -4.39 -17.77 -19.58
N LYS A 187 -5.65 -17.90 -20.01
CA LYS A 187 -6.04 -17.62 -21.40
C LYS A 187 -5.93 -16.11 -21.70
N ILE A 188 -6.40 -15.26 -20.79
CA ILE A 188 -6.33 -13.80 -20.92
C ILE A 188 -4.87 -13.33 -20.96
N LEU A 189 -4.01 -13.82 -20.05
CA LEU A 189 -2.59 -13.47 -20.03
C LEU A 189 -1.90 -13.86 -21.35
N ARG A 190 -2.21 -15.03 -21.93
CA ARG A 190 -1.70 -15.40 -23.26
C ARG A 190 -2.14 -14.44 -24.36
N GLU A 191 -3.40 -14.03 -24.34
CA GLU A 191 -3.94 -13.06 -25.31
C GLU A 191 -3.26 -11.70 -25.18
N ILE A 192 -3.12 -11.19 -23.96
CA ILE A 192 -2.44 -9.92 -23.69
C ILE A 192 -0.96 -10.02 -24.10
N GLN A 193 -0.28 -11.13 -23.79
CA GLN A 193 1.12 -11.36 -24.15
C GLN A 193 1.36 -11.24 -25.67
N ILE A 194 0.46 -11.78 -26.50
CA ILE A 194 0.52 -11.66 -27.96
C ILE A 194 0.34 -10.20 -28.40
N SER A 195 -0.55 -9.46 -27.75
CA SER A 195 -0.93 -8.10 -28.17
C SER A 195 -0.01 -6.99 -27.63
N SER A 196 0.67 -7.18 -26.51
CA SER A 196 1.26 -6.07 -25.74
C SER A 196 2.52 -6.43 -24.94
N GLY A 197 2.99 -7.68 -25.01
CA GLY A 197 4.22 -8.12 -24.34
C GLY A 197 4.13 -8.06 -22.82
N ILE A 198 3.51 -9.06 -22.18
CA ILE A 198 3.61 -9.24 -20.73
C ILE A 198 5.02 -9.72 -20.38
N GLN A 199 5.58 -9.18 -19.30
CA GLN A 199 6.78 -9.71 -18.66
C GLN A 199 6.43 -10.44 -17.36
N GLU A 200 7.29 -11.38 -17.02
CA GLU A 200 7.19 -12.19 -15.81
C GLU A 200 8.42 -11.93 -14.93
N SER A 201 8.21 -11.73 -13.62
CA SER A 201 9.29 -11.75 -12.62
C SER A 201 9.00 -12.82 -11.59
N THR A 202 10.01 -13.61 -11.24
CA THR A 202 9.92 -14.59 -10.15
C THR A 202 10.39 -13.95 -8.86
N GLU A 203 9.48 -13.85 -7.89
CA GLU A 203 9.75 -13.32 -6.56
C GLU A 203 9.35 -14.34 -5.48
N GLU A 204 9.57 -14.02 -4.21
CA GLU A 204 9.25 -14.89 -3.07
C GLU A 204 7.77 -15.31 -3.01
N ARG A 205 6.85 -14.40 -3.40
CA ARG A 205 5.40 -14.67 -3.47
C ARG A 205 4.95 -15.42 -4.74
N GLY A 206 5.88 -15.74 -5.64
CA GLY A 206 5.61 -16.45 -6.90
C GLY A 206 5.87 -15.59 -8.13
N ILE A 207 5.23 -15.98 -9.25
CA ILE A 207 5.41 -15.31 -10.54
C ILE A 207 4.46 -14.11 -10.63
N PHE A 208 5.05 -12.93 -10.82
CA PHE A 208 4.34 -11.69 -11.07
C PHE A 208 4.29 -11.39 -12.57
N PHE A 209 3.10 -11.02 -13.05
CA PHE A 209 2.85 -10.56 -14.40
C PHE A 209 2.71 -9.03 -14.40
N PHE A 210 3.35 -8.37 -15.36
CA PHE A 210 3.27 -6.91 -15.53
C PHE A 210 3.45 -6.50 -17.00
N CYS A 211 2.92 -5.34 -17.36
CA CYS A 211 3.20 -4.72 -18.66
C CYS A 211 4.43 -3.82 -18.53
N PRO A 212 5.47 -3.97 -19.38
CA PRO A 212 6.57 -3.01 -19.46
C PRO A 212 6.05 -1.65 -19.93
N GLU A 213 6.64 -0.57 -19.42
CA GLU A 213 6.38 0.81 -19.86
C GLU A 213 6.82 1.06 -21.31
#